data_AF-A0A2C9LCT3-F1
#
_entry.id   AF-A0A2C9LCT3-F1
#
_cell.length_a   1.000
_cell.length_b   1.000
_cell.length_c   1.000
_cell.angle_alpha   90.00
_cell.angle_beta   90.00
_cell.angle_gamma   90.00
#
_symmetry.space_group_name_H-M   'P 1'
#
loop_
_entity.id
_entity.type
_entity.pdbx_description
1 polymer ?
#
loop_
_entity_poly.entity_id
_entity_poly.type
_entity_poly.pdbx_seq_one_letter_code
_entity_poly.pdbx_strand_id
1 'polypeptide(L)'
;MLMSLDQAAPNLAHWLLGFQLQKPVVKTTLQDPGVLDSPKTCLHSILTLLEQGLGSREGPTCLLDRPRLAELGFHLIYALCANKDTSSPTLRYLRTTHDFLFRQLHHLPLDSNKLEISVSDHQAWLLKTIALELRMTSVNRQRSHTQRLVQLLLGDEEQEICSSVHPGEDSELGVAERESLLSVTHTITSLNTGKQFRQRLLGILDTISFEQSYPSPLHVNFFDKAQIEALVRSLETRARDGVTYCDVRALRQVLLTELANQQGPMVAGQRPHIMEVNIDHL
;
A
#
# COMPACT_ATOMS: atom_id res chain seq x y z
N MET A 1 -15.31 -6.98 -1.97
CA MET A 1 -14.42 -7.30 -3.10
C MET A 1 -13.26 -8.18 -2.67
N LEU A 2 -12.37 -7.72 -1.77
CA LEU A 2 -11.24 -8.52 -1.24
C LEU A 2 -11.65 -9.93 -0.77
N MET A 3 -12.62 -10.04 0.15
CA MET A 3 -13.10 -11.33 0.68
C MET A 3 -13.70 -12.27 -0.38
N SER A 4 -14.15 -11.72 -1.51
CA SER A 4 -14.80 -12.47 -2.57
C SER A 4 -13.81 -12.95 -3.62
N LEU A 5 -12.61 -12.36 -3.73
CA LEU A 5 -11.58 -12.80 -4.69
C LEU A 5 -11.00 -14.17 -4.33
N ASP A 6 -11.07 -14.57 -3.05
CA ASP A 6 -10.66 -15.89 -2.58
C ASP A 6 -11.68 -17.00 -2.91
N GLN A 7 -12.87 -16.63 -3.39
CA GLN A 7 -13.91 -17.57 -3.80
C GLN A 7 -13.68 -18.06 -5.23
N ALA A 8 -14.32 -19.17 -5.60
CA ALA A 8 -14.21 -19.74 -6.94
C ALA A 8 -14.48 -18.69 -8.04
N ALA A 9 -13.63 -18.70 -9.06
CA ALA A 9 -13.73 -17.81 -10.21
C ALA A 9 -14.63 -18.44 -11.31
N PRO A 10 -15.42 -17.64 -12.06
CA PRO A 10 -15.66 -16.21 -11.84
C PRO A 10 -16.71 -15.93 -10.75
N ASN A 11 -16.64 -14.77 -10.11
CA ASN A 11 -17.59 -14.35 -9.06
C ASN A 11 -17.96 -12.85 -9.15
N LEU A 12 -18.83 -12.36 -8.26
CA LEU A 12 -19.32 -10.98 -8.28
C LEU A 12 -18.21 -9.92 -8.24
N ALA A 13 -17.11 -10.18 -7.52
CA ALA A 13 -15.99 -9.23 -7.48
C ALA A 13 -15.31 -9.12 -8.85
N HIS A 14 -15.16 -10.25 -9.57
CA HIS A 14 -14.64 -10.23 -10.93
C HIS A 14 -15.50 -9.35 -11.85
N TRP A 15 -16.82 -9.51 -11.79
CA TRP A 15 -17.74 -8.70 -12.59
C TRP A 15 -17.64 -7.20 -12.26
N LEU A 16 -17.71 -6.83 -10.98
CA LEU A 16 -17.63 -5.43 -10.54
C LEU A 16 -16.31 -4.74 -10.92
N LEU A 17 -15.23 -5.52 -10.99
CA LEU A 17 -13.89 -5.04 -11.36
C LEU A 17 -13.68 -5.00 -12.88
N GLY A 18 -14.64 -5.46 -13.69
CA GLY A 18 -14.58 -5.40 -15.15
C GLY A 18 -14.03 -6.66 -15.82
N PHE A 19 -13.91 -7.77 -15.10
CA PHE A 19 -13.55 -9.05 -15.71
C PHE A 19 -14.72 -9.65 -16.49
N GLN A 20 -14.40 -10.22 -17.65
CA GLN A 20 -15.40 -10.87 -18.50
C GLN A 20 -15.82 -12.20 -17.88
N LEU A 21 -17.13 -12.43 -17.77
CA LEU A 21 -17.70 -13.67 -17.23
C LEU A 21 -17.94 -14.73 -18.32
N GLN A 22 -18.00 -14.31 -19.58
CA GLN A 22 -18.29 -15.17 -20.73
C GLN A 22 -17.06 -15.97 -21.19
N LYS A 23 -15.87 -15.59 -20.70
CA LYS A 23 -14.58 -16.22 -20.99
C LYS A 23 -13.84 -16.45 -19.68
N PRO A 24 -12.84 -17.35 -19.64
CA PRO A 24 -11.98 -17.48 -18.48
C PRO A 24 -11.40 -16.12 -18.06
N VAL A 25 -11.44 -15.82 -16.75
CA VAL A 25 -11.01 -14.53 -16.18
C VAL A 25 -9.61 -14.11 -16.70
N VAL A 26 -8.68 -15.07 -16.79
CA VAL A 26 -7.31 -14.87 -17.27
C VAL A 26 -7.20 -14.38 -18.72
N LYS A 27 -8.24 -14.59 -19.52
CA LYS A 27 -8.34 -14.14 -20.93
C LYS A 27 -9.03 -12.78 -21.07
N THR A 28 -9.44 -12.15 -19.97
CA THR A 28 -10.04 -10.82 -20.00
C THR A 28 -9.06 -9.80 -20.59
N THR A 29 -9.57 -8.87 -21.39
CA THR A 29 -8.86 -7.65 -21.76
C THR A 29 -9.51 -6.47 -21.05
N LEU A 30 -8.89 -5.98 -19.98
CA LEU A 30 -9.32 -4.74 -19.31
C LEU A 30 -9.01 -3.56 -20.21
N GLN A 31 -9.92 -2.58 -20.25
CA GLN A 31 -9.87 -1.43 -21.14
C GLN A 31 -10.41 -0.19 -20.43
N ASP A 32 -9.97 0.98 -20.87
CA ASP A 32 -10.49 2.25 -20.35
C ASP A 32 -11.95 2.48 -20.72
N PRO A 33 -12.72 3.15 -19.86
CA PRO A 33 -14.13 3.41 -20.10
C PRO A 33 -14.35 4.12 -21.45
N GLY A 34 -15.26 3.61 -22.25
CA GLY A 34 -15.58 4.14 -23.59
C GLY A 34 -14.80 3.48 -24.73
N VAL A 35 -13.73 2.73 -24.46
CA VAL A 35 -13.08 1.88 -25.48
C VAL A 35 -13.95 0.65 -25.70
N LEU A 36 -14.36 0.38 -26.95
CA LEU A 36 -15.26 -0.73 -27.31
C LEU A 36 -16.53 -0.80 -26.43
N ASP A 37 -17.12 0.36 -26.11
CA ASP A 37 -18.28 0.49 -25.21
C ASP A 37 -18.07 -0.12 -23.81
N SER A 38 -16.81 -0.21 -23.35
CA SER A 38 -16.52 -0.69 -22.01
C SER A 38 -17.04 0.30 -20.95
N PRO A 39 -17.77 -0.20 -19.92
CA PRO A 39 -18.32 0.65 -18.88
C PRO A 39 -17.24 1.07 -17.88
N LYS A 40 -17.48 2.17 -17.16
CA LYS A 40 -16.69 2.49 -15.97
C LYS A 40 -16.98 1.47 -14.87
N THR A 41 -15.93 0.84 -14.36
CA THR A 41 -16.02 -0.24 -13.36
C THR A 41 -15.46 0.19 -12.00
N CYS A 42 -15.62 -0.65 -10.97
CA CYS A 42 -15.04 -0.38 -9.66
C CYS A 42 -13.51 -0.31 -9.71
N LEU A 43 -12.85 -1.08 -10.58
CA LEU A 43 -11.39 -1.03 -10.74
C LEU A 43 -10.95 0.37 -11.16
N HIS A 44 -11.63 0.96 -12.15
CA HIS A 44 -11.33 2.30 -12.62
C HIS A 44 -11.50 3.35 -11.51
N SER A 45 -12.59 3.29 -10.75
CA SER A 45 -12.83 4.22 -9.64
C SER A 45 -11.77 4.11 -8.55
N ILE A 46 -11.28 2.89 -8.27
CA ILE A 46 -10.21 2.65 -7.30
C ILE A 46 -8.88 3.19 -7.83
N LEU A 47 -8.53 2.93 -9.09
CA LEU A 47 -7.31 3.49 -9.69
C LEU A 47 -7.35 5.01 -9.72
N THR A 48 -8.46 5.61 -10.15
CA THR A 48 -8.63 7.07 -10.10
C THR A 48 -8.43 7.61 -8.70
N LEU A 49 -8.96 6.94 -7.67
CA LEU A 49 -8.77 7.34 -6.26
C LEU A 49 -7.29 7.27 -5.86
N LEU A 50 -6.61 6.15 -6.15
CA LEU A 50 -5.21 5.95 -5.77
C LEU A 50 -4.24 6.87 -6.53
N GLU A 51 -4.65 7.36 -7.69
CA GLU A 51 -3.85 8.28 -8.52
C GLU A 51 -4.08 9.77 -8.22
N GLN A 52 -5.02 10.09 -7.33
CA GLN A 52 -5.26 11.48 -6.92
C GLN A 52 -3.98 12.07 -6.31
N GLY A 53 -3.55 13.21 -6.85
CA GLY A 53 -2.37 13.92 -6.36
C GLY A 53 -1.02 13.46 -6.91
N LEU A 54 -0.95 12.39 -7.73
CA LEU A 54 0.34 11.87 -8.24
C LEU A 54 1.16 12.86 -9.08
N GLY A 55 0.54 13.92 -9.61
CA GLY A 55 1.24 15.00 -10.32
C GLY A 55 1.76 16.13 -9.41
N SER A 56 1.42 16.12 -8.13
CA SER A 56 1.91 17.08 -7.14
C SER A 56 3.26 16.66 -6.60
N ARG A 57 4.05 17.64 -6.13
CA ARG A 57 5.27 17.39 -5.34
C ARG A 57 4.97 16.71 -4.00
N GLU A 58 3.73 16.80 -3.52
CA GLU A 58 3.29 16.25 -2.23
C GLU A 58 2.96 14.75 -2.31
N GLY A 59 2.82 14.20 -3.52
CA GLY A 59 2.47 12.80 -3.72
C GLY A 59 0.96 12.51 -3.64
N PRO A 60 0.57 11.24 -3.49
CA PRO A 60 -0.82 10.83 -3.61
C PRO A 60 -1.68 11.35 -2.43
N THR A 61 -2.60 12.27 -2.72
CA THR A 61 -3.46 12.92 -1.70
C THR A 61 -4.44 11.97 -1.03
N CYS A 62 -4.76 10.83 -1.67
CA CYS A 62 -5.62 9.81 -1.09
C CYS A 62 -5.10 9.26 0.25
N LEU A 63 -3.78 9.33 0.49
CA LEU A 63 -3.16 8.94 1.75
C LEU A 63 -3.48 9.91 2.89
N LEU A 64 -3.74 11.17 2.59
CA LEU A 64 -4.14 12.20 3.57
C LEU A 64 -5.66 12.16 3.79
N ASP A 65 -6.43 12.22 2.70
CA ASP A 65 -7.88 12.39 2.81
C ASP A 65 -8.57 11.13 3.34
N ARG A 66 -8.11 9.95 2.90
CA ARG A 66 -8.79 8.66 3.11
C ARG A 66 -7.79 7.50 3.26
N PRO A 67 -6.90 7.54 4.27
CA PRO A 67 -5.78 6.59 4.40
C PRO A 67 -6.23 5.13 4.39
N ARG A 68 -7.27 4.78 5.18
CA ARG A 68 -7.76 3.40 5.27
C ARG A 68 -8.35 2.89 3.96
N LEU A 69 -9.02 3.77 3.21
CA LEU A 69 -9.57 3.39 1.90
C LEU A 69 -8.45 3.23 0.87
N ALA A 70 -7.44 4.09 0.89
CA ALA A 70 -6.26 3.97 0.04
C ALA A 70 -5.51 2.66 0.33
N GLU A 71 -5.34 2.30 1.61
CA GLU A 71 -4.70 1.05 2.04
C GLU A 71 -5.43 -0.17 1.46
N LEU A 72 -6.75 -0.22 1.63
CA LEU A 72 -7.59 -1.29 1.09
C LEU A 72 -7.57 -1.31 -0.45
N GLY A 73 -7.44 -0.14 -1.08
CA GLY A 73 -7.25 0.00 -2.52
C GLY A 73 -5.94 -0.66 -2.98
N PHE A 74 -4.81 -0.31 -2.37
CA PHE A 74 -3.51 -0.93 -2.68
C PHE A 74 -3.50 -2.43 -2.38
N HIS A 75 -4.11 -2.86 -1.28
CA HIS A 75 -4.28 -4.28 -0.96
C HIS A 75 -5.11 -4.99 -2.04
N LEU A 76 -6.20 -4.40 -2.53
CA LEU A 76 -7.00 -4.97 -3.60
C LEU A 76 -6.19 -5.10 -4.91
N ILE A 77 -5.42 -4.06 -5.28
CA ILE A 77 -4.55 -4.11 -6.45
C ILE A 77 -3.53 -5.25 -6.31
N TYR A 78 -2.86 -5.35 -5.15
CA TYR A 78 -1.97 -6.46 -4.85
C TYR A 78 -2.66 -7.83 -5.01
N ALA A 79 -3.85 -7.99 -4.41
CA ALA A 79 -4.59 -9.25 -4.45
C ALA A 79 -4.93 -9.68 -5.89
N LEU A 80 -5.32 -8.71 -6.74
CA LEU A 80 -5.56 -8.96 -8.16
C LEU A 80 -4.27 -9.34 -8.91
N CYS A 81 -3.16 -8.70 -8.60
CA CYS A 81 -1.86 -9.00 -9.19
C CYS A 81 -1.27 -10.33 -8.71
N ALA A 82 -1.62 -10.79 -7.51
CA ALA A 82 -1.13 -12.04 -6.91
C ALA A 82 -1.96 -13.26 -7.33
N ASN A 83 -3.22 -13.07 -7.70
CA ASN A 83 -4.13 -14.16 -8.05
C ASN A 83 -3.86 -14.73 -9.46
N LYS A 84 -3.83 -16.06 -9.57
CA LYS A 84 -3.50 -16.81 -10.79
C LYS A 84 -4.40 -16.46 -11.99
N ASP A 85 -5.66 -16.13 -11.74
CA ASP A 85 -6.66 -15.91 -12.78
C ASP A 85 -6.75 -14.43 -13.19
N THR A 86 -6.40 -13.49 -12.31
CA THR A 86 -6.50 -12.04 -12.58
C THR A 86 -5.15 -11.37 -12.83
N SER A 87 -4.04 -11.96 -12.40
CA SER A 87 -2.71 -11.35 -12.43
C SER A 87 -2.28 -10.84 -13.81
N SER A 88 -2.34 -11.69 -14.84
CA SER A 88 -1.96 -11.35 -16.21
C SER A 88 -2.75 -10.17 -16.80
N PRO A 89 -4.10 -10.18 -16.82
CA PRO A 89 -4.87 -9.05 -17.33
C PRO A 89 -4.70 -7.78 -16.48
N THR A 90 -4.63 -7.89 -15.15
CA THR A 90 -4.44 -6.73 -14.27
C THR A 90 -3.08 -6.08 -14.47
N LEU A 91 -1.97 -6.83 -14.39
CA LEU A 91 -0.62 -6.26 -14.55
C LEU A 91 -0.41 -5.66 -15.94
N ARG A 92 -0.99 -6.29 -16.98
CA ARG A 92 -0.97 -5.72 -18.33
C ARG A 92 -1.64 -4.34 -18.35
N TYR A 93 -2.85 -4.25 -17.83
CA TYR A 93 -3.62 -3.01 -17.81
C TYR A 93 -2.93 -1.91 -16.99
N LEU A 94 -2.43 -2.24 -15.79
CA LEU A 94 -1.68 -1.29 -14.95
C LEU A 94 -0.43 -0.75 -15.65
N ARG A 95 0.26 -1.59 -16.44
CA ARG A 95 1.46 -1.22 -17.18
C ARG A 95 1.16 -0.36 -18.40
N THR A 96 0.29 -0.83 -19.29
CA THR A 96 0.11 -0.22 -20.62
C THR A 96 -0.75 1.04 -20.60
N THR A 97 -1.71 1.09 -19.68
CA THR A 97 -2.75 2.12 -19.72
C THR A 97 -2.46 3.24 -18.73
N HIS A 98 -1.97 2.89 -17.54
CA HIS A 98 -1.80 3.83 -16.45
C HIS A 98 -0.33 4.01 -16.04
N ASP A 99 0.61 3.21 -16.52
CA ASP A 99 1.98 3.18 -15.96
C ASP A 99 2.00 3.22 -14.41
N PHE A 100 0.98 2.59 -13.81
CA PHE A 100 0.49 2.90 -12.46
C PHE A 100 1.58 2.69 -11.42
N LEU A 101 2.22 1.51 -11.46
CA LEU A 101 3.23 1.12 -10.48
C LEU A 101 4.48 2.00 -10.56
N PHE A 102 4.87 2.41 -11.76
CA PHE A 102 6.01 3.30 -11.96
C PHE A 102 5.72 4.70 -11.37
N ARG A 103 4.55 5.27 -11.71
CA ARG A 103 4.12 6.58 -11.17
C ARG A 103 4.02 6.57 -9.65
N GLN A 104 3.49 5.51 -9.05
CA GLN A 104 3.40 5.36 -7.59
C GLN A 104 4.78 5.22 -6.94
N LEU A 105 5.69 4.46 -7.56
CA LEU A 105 7.05 4.24 -7.05
C LEU A 105 7.89 5.53 -6.97
N HIS A 106 7.64 6.52 -7.82
CA HIS A 106 8.32 7.82 -7.76
C HIS A 106 8.12 8.57 -6.44
N HIS A 107 7.04 8.27 -5.72
CA HIS A 107 6.70 8.91 -4.45
C HIS A 107 7.23 8.16 -3.23
N LEU A 108 7.98 7.07 -3.41
CA LEU A 108 8.65 6.36 -2.32
C LEU A 108 10.04 6.96 -2.02
N PRO A 109 10.48 6.96 -0.75
CA PRO A 109 9.74 6.55 0.46
C PRO A 109 8.62 7.54 0.83
N LEU A 110 7.54 7.03 1.44
CA LEU A 110 6.48 7.88 1.98
C LEU A 110 6.90 8.41 3.35
N ASP A 111 6.82 9.72 3.56
CA ASP A 111 7.21 10.36 4.81
C ASP A 111 6.07 10.30 5.84
N SER A 112 6.12 9.34 6.77
CA SER A 112 5.14 9.20 7.86
C SER A 112 4.97 10.48 8.68
N ASN A 113 6.07 11.21 8.95
CA ASN A 113 6.03 12.48 9.68
C ASN A 113 5.26 13.59 8.97
N LYS A 114 5.20 13.58 7.64
CA LYS A 114 4.43 14.57 6.87
C LYS A 114 2.95 14.20 6.80
N LEU A 115 2.65 12.91 6.84
CA LEU A 115 1.30 12.38 6.64
C LEU A 115 0.57 12.15 7.97
N GLU A 116 1.25 12.26 9.12
CA GLU A 116 0.73 12.04 10.49
C GLU A 116 0.01 10.68 10.67
N ILE A 117 0.28 9.72 9.78
CA ILE A 117 -0.41 8.43 9.67
C ILE A 117 0.64 7.34 9.44
N SER A 118 0.39 6.12 9.95
CA SER A 118 1.18 4.95 9.61
C SER A 118 1.01 4.58 8.13
N VAL A 119 2.03 4.86 7.32
CA VAL A 119 2.07 4.56 5.88
C VAL A 119 2.73 3.24 5.53
N SER A 120 3.23 2.51 6.53
CA SER A 120 3.99 1.28 6.36
C SER A 120 3.20 0.21 5.60
N ASP A 121 1.90 0.08 5.87
CA ASP A 121 1.03 -0.88 5.17
C ASP A 121 0.88 -0.54 3.69
N HIS A 122 0.68 0.74 3.36
CA HIS A 122 0.61 1.20 1.97
C HIS A 122 1.91 0.93 1.22
N GLN A 123 3.05 1.29 1.82
CA GLN A 123 4.37 1.02 1.24
C GLN A 123 4.58 -0.48 1.04
N ALA A 124 4.17 -1.31 2.00
CA ALA A 124 4.27 -2.76 1.92
C ALA A 124 3.43 -3.33 0.77
N TRP A 125 2.16 -2.92 0.62
CA TRP A 125 1.31 -3.39 -0.48
C TRP A 125 1.83 -2.96 -1.85
N LEU A 126 2.30 -1.71 -1.96
CA LEU A 126 2.90 -1.20 -3.19
C LEU A 126 4.17 -1.98 -3.55
N LEU A 127 5.10 -2.15 -2.61
CA LEU A 127 6.34 -2.91 -2.83
C LEU A 127 6.08 -4.38 -3.19
N LYS A 128 5.13 -5.03 -2.52
CA LYS A 128 4.69 -6.39 -2.88
C LYS A 128 4.19 -6.46 -4.32
N THR A 129 3.44 -5.46 -4.76
CA THR A 129 2.91 -5.39 -6.13
C THR A 129 4.03 -5.13 -7.16
N ILE A 130 4.97 -4.23 -6.84
CA ILE A 130 6.15 -3.96 -7.67
C ILE A 130 7.02 -5.23 -7.80
N ALA A 131 7.18 -6.01 -6.74
CA ALA A 131 7.92 -7.28 -6.79
C ALA A 131 7.27 -8.29 -7.75
N LEU A 132 5.94 -8.38 -7.76
CA LEU A 132 5.21 -9.21 -8.73
C LEU A 132 5.44 -8.70 -10.16
N GLU A 133 5.38 -7.40 -10.37
CA GLU A 133 5.60 -6.79 -11.69
C GLU A 133 7.03 -7.00 -12.20
N LEU A 134 8.04 -6.82 -11.34
CA LEU A 134 9.44 -7.10 -11.66
C LEU A 134 9.63 -8.56 -12.05
N ARG A 135 9.05 -9.49 -11.29
CA ARG A 135 9.08 -10.92 -11.63
C ARG A 135 8.44 -11.18 -12.99
N MET A 136 7.25 -10.63 -13.22
CA MET A 136 6.49 -10.87 -14.45
C MET A 136 7.16 -10.26 -15.68
N THR A 137 7.69 -9.05 -15.60
CA THR A 137 8.42 -8.40 -16.71
C THR A 137 9.73 -9.13 -16.99
N SER A 138 10.46 -9.55 -15.96
CA SER A 138 11.72 -10.31 -16.08
C SER A 138 11.51 -11.67 -16.76
N VAL A 139 10.55 -12.47 -16.28
CA VAL A 139 10.22 -13.79 -16.87
C VAL A 139 9.79 -13.66 -18.32
N ASN A 140 9.04 -12.60 -18.66
CA ASN A 140 8.59 -12.32 -20.02
C ASN A 140 9.64 -11.58 -20.88
N ARG A 141 10.88 -11.43 -20.40
CA ARG A 141 12.00 -10.77 -21.10
C ARG A 141 11.71 -9.32 -21.52
N GLN A 142 10.86 -8.62 -20.77
CA GLN A 142 10.51 -7.21 -21.00
C GLN A 142 11.58 -6.29 -20.39
N ARG A 143 12.82 -6.38 -20.93
CA ARG A 143 14.03 -5.78 -20.35
C ARG A 143 13.88 -4.30 -20.02
N SER A 144 13.33 -3.49 -20.94
CA SER A 144 13.17 -2.06 -20.71
C SER A 144 12.28 -1.73 -19.52
N HIS A 145 11.18 -2.47 -19.34
CA HIS A 145 10.27 -2.27 -18.19
C HIS A 145 10.93 -2.69 -16.87
N THR A 146 11.62 -3.84 -16.87
CA THR A 146 12.35 -4.31 -15.69
C THR A 146 13.48 -3.33 -15.32
N GLN A 147 14.27 -2.88 -16.29
CA GLN A 147 15.35 -1.92 -16.08
C GLN A 147 14.82 -0.61 -15.51
N ARG A 148 13.76 -0.05 -16.10
CA ARG A 148 13.14 1.19 -15.64
C ARG A 148 12.70 1.14 -14.18
N LEU A 149 12.05 0.05 -13.75
CA LEU A 149 11.64 -0.12 -12.34
C LEU A 149 12.84 -0.31 -11.40
N VAL A 150 13.85 -1.06 -11.83
CA VAL A 150 15.08 -1.29 -11.04
C VAL A 150 15.90 -0.02 -10.88
N GLN A 151 16.06 0.76 -11.95
CA GLN A 151 16.75 2.06 -11.93
C GLN A 151 16.08 3.03 -10.96
N LEU A 152 14.74 3.09 -10.97
CA LEU A 152 14.01 3.93 -10.04
C LEU A 152 14.18 3.49 -8.58
N LEU A 153 14.19 2.18 -8.30
CA LEU A 153 14.42 1.62 -6.96
C LEU A 153 15.84 1.85 -6.44
N LEU A 154 16.84 1.69 -7.31
CA LEU A 154 18.27 1.77 -6.96
C LEU A 154 18.85 3.19 -7.10
N GLY A 155 18.09 4.13 -7.67
CA GLY A 155 18.40 5.56 -7.66
C GLY A 155 19.23 6.07 -8.84
N ASP A 156 19.15 5.44 -10.02
CA ASP A 156 19.95 5.82 -11.19
C ASP A 156 19.39 7.05 -11.95
N GLU A 157 18.25 7.60 -11.52
CA GLU A 157 17.61 8.76 -12.17
C GLU A 157 17.81 10.05 -11.35
N GLU A 158 18.47 11.05 -11.94
CA GLU A 158 18.42 12.43 -11.49
C GLU A 158 16.96 12.91 -11.52
N GLN A 159 16.51 13.54 -10.43
CA GLN A 159 15.15 14.09 -10.33
C GLN A 159 14.95 15.26 -11.31
N GLU A 160 14.64 14.97 -12.57
CA GLU A 160 13.92 15.89 -13.42
C GLU A 160 12.41 15.73 -13.16
N ILE A 161 11.95 16.35 -12.07
CA ILE A 161 10.51 16.54 -11.87
C ILE A 161 10.05 17.57 -12.91
N CYS A 162 9.53 17.08 -14.03
CA CYS A 162 8.53 17.72 -14.89
C CYS A 162 8.65 19.25 -15.04
N SER A 163 9.69 19.72 -15.73
CA SER A 163 9.65 21.00 -16.44
C SER A 163 9.14 20.77 -17.86
N SER A 164 7.88 20.38 -18.00
CA SER A 164 7.25 20.32 -19.32
C SER A 164 5.79 20.71 -19.22
N VAL A 165 5.51 22.03 -19.23
CA VAL A 165 4.49 22.67 -20.08
C VAL A 165 4.77 24.18 -20.10
N HIS A 166 5.26 24.70 -21.22
CA HIS A 166 4.65 25.83 -21.95
C HIS A 166 5.10 25.74 -23.41
N PRO A 167 4.24 25.33 -24.35
CA PRO A 167 4.45 25.58 -25.77
C PRO A 167 3.90 26.99 -26.05
N GLY A 168 4.80 27.96 -26.17
CA GLY A 168 4.42 29.31 -26.55
C GLY A 168 5.57 30.29 -26.41
N GLU A 169 5.92 30.88 -27.55
CA GLU A 169 6.76 32.07 -27.74
C GLU A 169 8.23 31.82 -28.11
N ASP A 170 8.55 32.34 -29.29
CA ASP A 170 9.74 32.16 -30.09
C ASP A 170 11.03 32.54 -29.36
N SER A 171 12.01 31.62 -29.36
CA SER A 171 13.41 31.99 -29.16
C SER A 171 14.31 31.06 -29.97
N GLU A 172 14.90 31.60 -31.03
CA GLU A 172 15.93 30.94 -31.82
C GLU A 172 17.15 30.66 -30.93
N LEU A 173 17.40 29.39 -30.61
CA LEU A 173 18.63 28.97 -29.93
C LEU A 173 19.55 28.23 -30.91
N GLY A 174 20.79 28.72 -30.96
CA GLY A 174 21.79 28.41 -31.98
C GLY A 174 22.38 27.00 -31.92
N VAL A 175 23.00 26.62 -33.04
CA VAL A 175 23.53 25.29 -33.38
C VAL A 175 24.63 24.77 -32.42
N ALA A 176 25.15 25.60 -31.51
CA ALA A 176 26.30 25.28 -30.66
C ALA A 176 26.00 24.37 -29.44
N GLU A 177 24.76 24.26 -28.97
CA GLU A 177 24.42 23.38 -27.83
C GLU A 177 24.18 21.92 -28.24
N ARG A 178 24.00 21.66 -29.53
CA ARG A 178 23.65 20.33 -30.05
C ARG A 178 24.84 19.37 -30.11
N GLU A 179 26.06 19.89 -30.01
CA GLU A 179 27.31 19.11 -30.02
C GLU A 179 27.67 18.53 -28.64
N SER A 180 27.09 19.05 -27.55
CA SER A 180 27.35 18.55 -26.19
C SER A 180 26.56 17.30 -25.82
N LEU A 181 25.56 16.90 -26.63
CA LEU A 181 24.69 15.75 -26.36
C LEU A 181 25.17 14.43 -27.00
N LEU A 182 26.22 14.47 -27.83
CA LEU A 182 26.69 13.29 -28.58
C LEU A 182 27.95 12.64 -28.00
N SER A 183 28.44 13.09 -26.85
CA SER A 183 29.56 12.48 -26.16
C SER A 183 29.13 12.09 -24.74
N VAL A 184 28.85 10.81 -24.53
CA VAL A 184 29.51 9.94 -23.53
C VAL A 184 28.86 8.55 -23.66
N THR A 185 29.39 7.77 -24.59
CA THR A 185 29.52 6.33 -24.34
C THR A 185 30.84 6.21 -23.59
N HIS A 186 30.83 5.76 -22.33
CA HIS A 186 31.89 4.99 -21.66
C HIS A 186 31.76 5.07 -20.13
N THR A 187 31.35 3.94 -19.57
CA THR A 187 31.83 3.35 -18.30
C THR A 187 32.98 4.10 -17.62
N ILE A 188 32.69 4.87 -16.56
CA ILE A 188 33.67 5.18 -15.52
C ILE A 188 32.94 5.19 -14.17
N THR A 189 33.32 4.25 -13.32
CA THR A 189 33.08 4.24 -11.88
C THR A 189 33.60 5.53 -11.26
N SER A 190 32.73 6.53 -11.10
CA SER A 190 33.05 7.76 -10.37
C SER A 190 32.69 7.58 -8.89
N LEU A 191 33.67 7.10 -8.13
CA LEU A 191 33.71 7.23 -6.68
C LEU A 191 34.15 8.67 -6.39
N ASN A 192 33.22 9.63 -6.31
CA ASN A 192 33.51 10.95 -5.76
C ASN A 192 32.25 11.67 -5.25
N THR A 193 32.23 11.85 -3.92
CA THR A 193 31.78 13.07 -3.22
C THR A 193 30.27 13.36 -3.21
N GLY A 194 29.60 12.85 -2.17
CA GLY A 194 28.84 13.71 -1.26
C GLY A 194 27.53 14.35 -1.73
N LYS A 195 26.92 13.88 -2.82
CA LYS A 195 25.51 14.17 -3.11
C LYS A 195 24.69 12.91 -2.88
N GLN A 196 23.63 13.08 -2.10
CA GLN A 196 22.78 12.05 -1.49
C GLN A 196 22.09 11.18 -2.55
N PHE A 197 22.77 10.13 -3.02
CA PHE A 197 22.16 8.97 -3.64
C PHE A 197 21.31 8.26 -2.58
N ARG A 198 20.15 8.81 -2.25
CA ARG A 198 19.15 8.09 -1.45
C ARG A 198 18.55 7.04 -2.37
N GLN A 199 19.20 5.87 -2.44
CA GLN A 199 18.62 4.67 -3.03
C GLN A 199 17.22 4.52 -2.41
N ARG A 200 16.15 4.61 -3.21
CA ARG A 200 14.78 4.67 -2.67
C ARG A 200 14.48 3.48 -1.77
N LEU A 201 15.01 2.31 -2.14
CA LEU A 201 14.91 1.12 -1.31
C LEU A 201 15.52 1.31 0.09
N LEU A 202 16.71 1.91 0.20
CA LEU A 202 17.32 2.24 1.49
C LEU A 202 16.50 3.30 2.24
N GLY A 203 16.02 4.32 1.54
CA GLY A 203 15.14 5.33 2.13
C GLY A 203 13.84 4.75 2.68
N ILE A 204 13.31 3.67 2.08
CA ILE A 204 12.15 2.96 2.64
C ILE A 204 12.55 2.22 3.92
N LEU A 205 13.71 1.58 3.97
CA LEU A 205 14.17 0.92 5.20
C LEU A 205 14.33 1.90 6.37
N ASP A 206 14.76 3.13 6.09
CA ASP A 206 14.84 4.19 7.11
C ASP A 206 13.47 4.61 7.67
N THR A 207 12.36 4.33 6.95
CA THR A 207 10.99 4.63 7.42
C THR A 207 10.40 3.54 8.32
N ILE A 208 11.07 2.39 8.49
CA ILE A 208 10.56 1.27 9.27
C ILE A 208 11.11 1.35 10.69
N SER A 209 10.23 1.55 11.67
CA SER A 209 10.57 1.35 13.08
C SER A 209 10.43 -0.13 13.45
N PHE A 210 11.47 -0.68 14.06
CA PHE A 210 11.46 -2.03 14.64
C PHE A 210 11.19 -1.99 16.15
N GLU A 211 10.86 -0.82 16.70
CA GLU A 211 10.48 -0.67 18.10
C GLU A 211 9.02 -1.11 18.29
N GLN A 212 8.79 -2.00 19.25
CA GLN A 212 7.45 -2.42 19.65
C GLN A 212 7.12 -1.81 21.01
N SER A 213 6.12 -0.93 21.06
CA SER A 213 5.58 -0.42 22.32
C SER A 213 4.62 -1.44 22.92
N TYR A 214 4.89 -1.85 24.16
CA TYR A 214 3.96 -2.68 24.92
C TYR A 214 3.07 -1.76 25.76
N PRO A 215 1.74 -1.92 25.73
CA PRO A 215 0.87 -1.18 26.64
C PRO A 215 1.24 -1.53 28.09
N SER A 216 1.11 -0.54 28.98
CA SER A 216 1.29 -0.75 30.42
C SER A 216 0.43 -1.92 30.89
N PRO A 217 0.93 -2.80 31.78
CA PRO A 217 0.16 -3.94 32.26
C PRO A 217 -1.14 -3.46 32.93
N LEU A 218 -2.24 -4.15 32.65
CA LEU A 218 -3.55 -3.82 33.21
C LEU A 218 -3.52 -4.04 34.73
N HIS A 219 -3.57 -2.96 35.51
CA HIS A 219 -3.61 -3.01 36.98
C HIS A 219 -5.06 -3.15 37.47
N VAL A 220 -5.53 -4.39 37.52
CA VAL A 220 -6.89 -4.74 37.98
C VAL A 220 -6.83 -5.23 39.42
N ASN A 221 -6.98 -4.30 40.38
CA ASN A 221 -6.86 -4.60 41.81
C ASN A 221 -7.97 -5.52 42.37
N PHE A 222 -9.09 -5.70 41.65
CA PHE A 222 -10.25 -6.47 42.09
C PHE A 222 -10.37 -7.86 41.47
N PHE A 223 -9.66 -8.09 40.37
CA PHE A 223 -9.69 -9.36 39.67
C PHE A 223 -8.42 -10.13 39.97
N ASP A 224 -8.56 -11.42 40.23
CA ASP A 224 -7.41 -12.30 40.35
C ASP A 224 -6.66 -12.35 39.01
N LYS A 225 -5.37 -12.01 39.03
CA LYS A 225 -4.50 -12.02 37.85
C LYS A 225 -4.50 -13.38 37.17
N ALA A 226 -4.57 -14.48 37.93
CA ALA A 226 -4.61 -15.83 37.39
C ALA A 226 -5.92 -16.10 36.61
N GLN A 227 -7.06 -15.55 37.09
CA GLN A 227 -8.35 -15.69 36.43
C GLN A 227 -8.41 -14.87 35.14
N ILE A 228 -7.82 -13.68 35.13
CA ILE A 228 -7.74 -12.85 33.91
C ILE A 228 -6.83 -13.50 32.88
N GLU A 229 -5.66 -14.02 33.25
CA GLU A 229 -4.79 -14.73 32.31
C GLU A 229 -5.48 -15.99 31.75
N ALA A 230 -6.27 -16.70 32.55
CA ALA A 230 -7.08 -17.81 32.08
C ALA A 230 -8.19 -17.37 31.10
N LEU A 231 -8.86 -16.24 31.39
CA LEU A 231 -9.85 -15.66 30.49
C LEU A 231 -9.24 -15.16 29.18
N VAL A 232 -8.09 -14.47 29.25
CA VAL A 232 -7.33 -14.03 28.06
C VAL A 232 -6.98 -15.25 27.19
N ARG A 233 -6.43 -16.32 27.77
CA ARG A 233 -6.16 -17.57 27.04
C ARG A 233 -7.41 -18.19 26.43
N SER A 234 -8.55 -18.10 27.10
CA SER A 234 -9.82 -18.62 26.57
C SER A 234 -10.37 -17.78 25.40
N LEU A 235 -9.99 -16.51 25.32
CA LEU A 235 -10.39 -15.55 24.29
C LEU A 235 -9.30 -15.31 23.23
N GLU A 236 -8.22 -16.09 23.28
CA GLU A 236 -7.17 -16.08 22.27
C GLU A 236 -7.68 -16.72 20.98
N THR A 237 -7.57 -15.96 19.91
CA THR A 237 -7.77 -16.43 18.55
C THR A 237 -6.41 -16.55 17.88
N ARG A 238 -6.16 -17.71 17.29
CA ARG A 238 -4.94 -17.94 16.52
C ARG A 238 -5.18 -17.54 15.07
N ALA A 239 -4.43 -16.57 14.58
CA ALA A 239 -4.46 -16.21 13.17
C ALA A 239 -3.80 -17.30 12.31
N ARG A 240 -4.08 -17.27 11.01
CA ARG A 240 -3.47 -18.18 10.01
C ARG A 240 -1.94 -18.07 9.97
N ASP A 241 -1.40 -16.93 10.39
CA ASP A 241 0.04 -16.64 10.41
C ASP A 241 0.73 -17.10 11.70
N GLY A 242 0.02 -17.81 12.58
CA GLY A 242 0.57 -18.41 13.80
C GLY A 242 0.62 -17.48 15.02
N VAL A 243 0.37 -16.18 14.84
CA VAL A 243 0.26 -15.19 15.91
C VAL A 243 -1.07 -15.33 16.66
N THR A 244 -1.01 -15.24 17.99
CA THR A 244 -2.18 -15.28 18.89
C THR A 244 -2.61 -13.88 19.26
N TYR A 245 -3.89 -13.57 19.05
CA TYR A 245 -4.48 -12.28 19.42
C TYR A 245 -5.63 -12.51 20.39
N CYS A 246 -5.73 -11.69 21.43
CA CYS A 246 -6.88 -11.70 22.33
C CYS A 246 -8.00 -10.82 21.75
N ASP A 247 -9.24 -11.31 21.72
CA ASP A 247 -10.40 -10.46 21.41
C ASP A 247 -10.65 -9.49 22.57
N VAL A 248 -10.10 -8.28 22.44
CA VAL A 248 -10.24 -7.20 23.44
C VAL A 248 -11.71 -6.81 23.64
N ARG A 249 -12.55 -6.94 22.61
CA ARG A 249 -13.97 -6.59 22.68
C ARG A 249 -14.74 -7.59 23.52
N ALA A 250 -14.51 -8.89 23.27
CA ALA A 250 -15.09 -9.96 24.07
C ALA A 250 -14.57 -9.92 25.51
N LEU A 251 -13.27 -9.70 25.70
CA LEU A 251 -12.66 -9.57 27.03
C LEU A 251 -13.31 -8.43 27.81
N ARG A 252 -13.49 -7.26 27.19
CA ARG A 252 -14.16 -6.12 27.81
C ARG A 252 -15.61 -6.43 28.19
N GLN A 253 -16.37 -7.12 27.33
CA GLN A 253 -17.74 -7.49 27.65
C GLN A 253 -17.80 -8.39 28.89
N VAL A 254 -16.95 -9.41 28.95
CA VAL A 254 -16.86 -10.32 30.11
C VAL A 254 -16.48 -9.56 31.38
N LEU A 255 -15.46 -8.69 31.32
CA LEU A 255 -15.03 -7.88 32.47
C LEU A 255 -16.13 -6.93 32.97
N LEU A 256 -16.90 -6.31 32.06
CA LEU A 256 -18.02 -5.44 32.43
C LEU A 256 -19.19 -6.22 33.03
N THR A 257 -19.47 -7.42 32.54
CA THR A 257 -20.49 -8.31 33.12
C THR A 257 -20.11 -8.76 34.52
N GLU A 258 -18.86 -9.17 34.74
CA GLU A 258 -18.36 -9.55 36.06
C GLU A 258 -18.37 -8.37 37.05
N LEU A 259 -18.03 -7.16 36.57
CA LEU A 259 -18.16 -5.93 37.37
C LEU A 259 -19.60 -5.58 37.74
N ALA A 260 -20.56 -5.84 36.85
CA ALA A 260 -21.97 -5.59 37.14
C ALA A 260 -22.53 -6.55 38.21
N ASN A 261 -21.97 -7.76 38.29
CA ASN A 261 -22.34 -8.77 39.29
C ASN A 261 -21.75 -8.48 40.69
N GLN A 262 -20.63 -7.75 40.78
CA GLN A 262 -20.03 -7.35 42.07
C GLN A 262 -20.56 -5.99 42.55
N GLN A 263 -21.58 -6.00 43.42
CA GLN A 263 -22.14 -4.77 44.01
C GLN A 263 -21.31 -4.28 45.20
N GLY A 264 -20.50 -3.24 45.02
CA GLY A 264 -19.81 -2.54 46.10
C GLY A 264 -19.40 -1.10 45.73
N PRO A 265 -19.40 -0.13 46.67
CA PRO A 265 -19.16 1.29 46.38
C PRO A 265 -17.74 1.61 45.89
N MET A 266 -16.76 0.72 46.07
CA MET A 266 -15.41 0.84 45.50
C MET A 266 -15.31 0.41 44.02
N VAL A 267 -16.31 -0.29 43.50
CA VAL A 267 -16.37 -0.85 42.13
C VAL A 267 -16.69 0.23 41.08
N ALA A 268 -17.35 1.32 41.50
CA ALA A 268 -17.72 2.43 40.64
C ALA A 268 -16.52 3.23 40.10
N GLY A 269 -15.38 3.23 40.80
CA GLY A 269 -14.18 3.98 40.43
C GLY A 269 -13.32 3.36 39.31
N GLN A 270 -13.53 2.08 38.98
CA GLN A 270 -12.75 1.37 37.95
C GLN A 270 -13.47 1.22 36.61
N ARG A 271 -14.77 1.51 36.55
CA ARG A 271 -15.51 1.66 35.28
C ARG A 271 -14.77 2.55 34.25
N PRO A 272 -14.22 3.74 34.61
CA PRO A 272 -13.49 4.54 33.63
C PRO A 272 -12.23 3.85 33.11
N HIS A 273 -11.46 3.16 33.94
CA HIS A 273 -10.22 2.48 33.53
C HIS A 273 -10.46 1.29 32.57
N ILE A 274 -11.61 0.61 32.66
CA ILE A 274 -11.98 -0.48 31.74
C ILE A 274 -12.68 0.08 30.48
N MET A 275 -13.30 1.26 30.59
CA MET A 275 -13.75 2.02 29.42
C MET A 275 -12.58 2.58 28.60
N GLU A 276 -11.46 2.94 29.25
CA GLU A 276 -10.20 3.41 28.62
C GLU A 276 -9.44 2.29 27.88
N VAL A 277 -9.75 1.00 28.08
CA VAL A 277 -9.22 -0.11 27.27
C VAL A 277 -9.80 -0.09 25.83
N ASN A 278 -10.32 1.05 25.38
CA ASN A 278 -10.98 1.22 24.10
C ASN A 278 -10.20 2.16 23.16
N ILE A 279 -9.59 1.55 22.15
CA ILE A 279 -9.52 1.98 20.74
C ILE A 279 -8.54 3.10 20.31
N ASP A 280 -7.83 3.82 21.17
CA ASP A 280 -6.97 4.90 20.63
C ASP A 280 -5.69 4.45 19.88
N HIS A 281 -5.29 3.17 19.95
CA HIS A 281 -4.09 2.69 19.24
C HIS A 281 -4.18 1.23 18.71
N LEU A 282 -5.25 0.90 17.98
CA LEU A 282 -5.34 -0.35 17.20
C LEU A 282 -5.68 -0.08 15.73
#